data_AF-Q9WVQ8-F1
#
_entry.id   AF-Q9WVQ8-F1
#
_cell.length_a   1.000
_cell.length_b   1.000
_cell.length_c   1.000
_cell.angle_alpha   90.00
_cell.angle_beta   90.00
_cell.angle_gamma   90.00
#
_symmetry.space_group_name_H-M   'P 1'
#
loop_
_entity.id
_entity.type
_entity.pdbx_description
1 polymer ?
#
loop_
_entity_poly.entity_id
_entity_poly.type
_entity_poly.pdbx_seq_one_letter_code
_entity_poly.pdbx_strand_id
1 'polypeptide(L)'
;FLSARDFHPLVFLGLLLVMATALPTSQVRRGDFTEDTTPNRPVYTTSQQVGGLVTYVLREIYELRKELCNNNPGCMDNDYVLLENNLELPVIQINDGCLQTGYNWEICLLKITSGLLDYQIYLEFVTNNVQDNKKDKARVIQSTIKTLSQIFKQEVKGPDKIVTPSPTSKAILMEKLESQKEWPRTKTIKLILKALEEFLEVTMRSTRQN
;
A
#
# COMPACT_ATOMS: atom_id res chain seq x y z
N PHE A 1 49.12 68.03 -13.29
CA PHE A 1 49.00 68.45 -11.88
C PHE A 1 48.62 67.24 -11.04
N LEU A 2 49.32 67.06 -9.93
CA LEU A 2 49.35 65.91 -9.02
C LEU A 2 48.00 65.61 -8.36
N SER A 3 47.73 64.33 -8.05
CA SER A 3 47.63 63.89 -6.65
C SER A 3 47.53 62.37 -6.58
N ALA A 4 48.61 61.74 -6.10
CA ALA A 4 48.64 60.34 -5.69
C ALA A 4 48.05 60.23 -4.28
N ARG A 5 47.28 59.18 -4.03
CA ARG A 5 46.98 58.76 -2.67
C ARG A 5 47.13 57.25 -2.57
N ASP A 6 48.24 56.88 -1.95
CA ASP A 6 48.67 55.52 -1.67
C ASP A 6 47.68 54.81 -0.73
N PHE A 7 47.30 53.59 -1.09
CA PHE A 7 46.76 52.63 -0.14
C PHE A 7 47.51 51.31 -0.30
N HIS A 8 48.36 51.04 0.69
CA HIS A 8 49.09 49.79 0.85
C HIS A 8 48.11 48.68 1.26
N PRO A 9 48.09 47.51 0.61
CA PRO A 9 47.31 46.38 1.09
C PRO A 9 48.04 45.68 2.22
N LEU A 10 47.41 45.66 3.40
CA LEU A 10 47.75 44.78 4.51
C LEU A 10 47.58 43.32 4.04
N VAL A 11 48.68 42.56 4.05
CA VAL A 11 48.67 41.12 3.81
C VAL A 11 48.04 40.45 5.03
N PHE A 12 46.76 40.08 4.93
CA PHE A 12 46.15 39.14 5.86
C PHE A 12 46.50 37.72 5.45
N LEU A 13 47.41 37.08 6.19
CA LEU A 13 47.59 35.63 6.15
C LEU A 13 46.33 34.98 6.75
N GLY A 14 45.42 34.53 5.89
CA GLY A 14 44.30 33.68 6.27
C GLY A 14 44.80 32.26 6.55
N LEU A 15 44.87 31.89 7.83
CA LEU A 15 44.98 30.49 8.26
C LEU A 15 43.65 29.79 7.94
N LEU A 16 43.64 28.97 6.89
CA LEU A 16 42.56 28.02 6.64
C LEU A 16 42.66 26.88 7.67
N LEU A 17 41.91 26.99 8.77
CA LEU A 17 41.64 25.85 9.64
C LEU A 17 40.61 24.95 8.96
N VAL A 18 41.07 23.86 8.36
CA VAL A 18 40.22 22.76 7.92
C VAL A 18 39.71 22.05 9.17
N MET A 19 38.49 22.36 9.58
CA MET A 19 37.76 21.53 10.54
C MET A 19 37.26 20.29 9.80
N ALA A 20 38.00 19.19 9.90
CA ALA A 20 37.47 17.89 9.52
C ALA A 20 36.34 17.54 10.49
N THR A 21 35.09 17.75 10.10
CA THR A 21 33.94 17.16 10.79
C THR A 21 33.99 15.66 10.54
N ALA A 22 34.53 14.90 11.50
CA ALA A 22 34.34 13.47 11.53
C ALA A 22 32.84 13.21 11.68
N LEU A 23 32.19 12.69 10.64
CA LEU A 23 30.84 12.13 10.77
C LEU A 23 30.91 11.05 11.85
N PRO A 24 29.95 11.00 12.80
CA PRO A 24 29.88 9.90 13.73
C PRO A 24 29.61 8.62 12.91
N THR A 25 30.60 7.74 12.87
CA THR A 25 30.42 6.38 12.38
C THR A 25 29.45 5.73 13.34
N SER A 26 28.21 5.48 12.89
CA SER A 26 27.29 4.62 13.62
C SER A 26 27.98 3.27 13.80
N GLN A 27 28.42 2.96 15.02
CA GLN A 27 28.81 1.62 15.38
C GLN A 27 27.58 0.73 15.19
N VAL A 28 27.54 0.02 14.06
CA VAL A 28 26.74 -1.20 13.94
C VAL A 28 27.33 -2.16 14.96
N ARG A 29 26.67 -2.24 16.12
CA ARG A 29 26.95 -3.26 17.13
C ARG A 29 26.72 -4.60 16.46
N ARG A 30 27.79 -5.26 16.04
CA ARG A 30 27.79 -6.66 15.64
C ARG A 30 27.34 -7.44 16.88
N GLY A 31 26.04 -7.76 16.93
CA GLY A 31 25.52 -8.70 17.90
C GLY A 31 26.14 -10.04 17.59
N ASP A 32 26.90 -10.55 18.55
CA ASP A 32 27.31 -11.95 18.59
C ASP A 32 26.03 -12.79 18.58
N PHE A 33 25.83 -13.56 17.51
CA PHE A 33 24.74 -14.53 17.44
C PHE A 33 25.19 -15.75 18.24
N THR A 34 24.92 -15.74 19.54
CA THR A 34 24.78 -17.00 20.27
C THR A 34 23.44 -17.60 19.87
N GLU A 35 23.53 -18.68 19.11
CA GLU A 35 22.43 -19.53 18.67
C GLU A 35 21.77 -20.14 19.91
N ASP A 36 20.64 -19.58 20.34
CA ASP A 36 19.82 -20.19 21.37
C ASP A 36 18.32 -20.04 21.09
N THR A 37 17.76 -21.16 20.64
CA THR A 37 16.45 -21.74 21.00
C THR A 37 15.17 -20.89 20.89
N THR A 38 14.37 -21.24 19.87
CA THR A 38 12.90 -21.09 19.74
C THR A 38 12.31 -19.67 19.73
N PRO A 39 11.81 -19.17 18.58
CA PRO A 39 11.10 -17.89 18.54
C PRO A 39 9.64 -18.08 18.99
N ASN A 40 9.40 -17.99 20.30
CA ASN A 40 8.06 -17.90 20.88
C ASN A 40 7.49 -16.46 20.87
N ARG A 41 8.05 -15.55 20.05
CA ARG A 41 7.60 -14.15 19.95
C ARG A 41 7.05 -13.86 18.56
N PRO A 42 5.84 -13.28 18.42
CA PRO A 42 5.37 -12.79 17.13
C PRO A 42 6.41 -11.82 16.57
N VAL A 43 6.87 -12.07 15.35
CA VAL A 43 7.72 -11.14 14.61
C VAL A 43 6.84 -9.93 14.29
N TYR A 44 6.96 -8.88 15.09
CA TYR A 44 6.26 -7.62 14.84
C TYR A 44 6.73 -7.09 13.49
N THR A 45 5.83 -7.07 12.51
CA THR A 45 6.07 -6.49 11.21
C THR A 45 6.20 -4.98 11.39
N THR A 46 7.25 -4.37 10.86
CA THR A 46 7.44 -2.92 11.06
C THR A 46 6.47 -2.14 10.17
N SER A 47 6.06 -0.95 10.60
CA SER A 47 5.27 -0.02 9.77
C SER A 47 5.96 0.29 8.43
N GLN A 48 7.29 0.29 8.42
CA GLN A 48 8.12 0.42 7.20
C GLN A 48 7.92 -0.76 6.24
N GLN A 49 7.84 -1.99 6.75
CA GLN A 49 7.60 -3.18 5.92
C GLN A 49 6.18 -3.15 5.33
N VAL A 50 5.17 -2.77 6.12
CA VAL A 50 3.78 -2.59 5.63
C VAL A 50 3.73 -1.52 4.54
N GLY A 51 4.33 -0.35 4.79
CA GLY A 51 4.38 0.73 3.81
C GLY A 51 5.07 0.33 2.50
N GLY A 52 6.14 -0.47 2.57
CA GLY A 52 6.82 -1.04 1.41
C GLY A 52 5.91 -1.97 0.60
N LEU A 53 5.18 -2.87 1.27
CA LEU A 53 4.23 -3.78 0.62
C LEU A 53 3.06 -3.03 -0.04
N VAL A 54 2.48 -2.03 0.66
CA VAL A 54 1.39 -1.22 0.09
C VAL A 54 1.87 -0.43 -1.13
N THR A 55 3.04 0.18 -1.05
CA THR A 55 3.64 0.91 -2.19
C THR A 55 3.90 -0.01 -3.38
N TYR A 56 4.39 -1.22 -3.12
CA TYR A 56 4.64 -2.22 -4.15
C TYR A 56 3.34 -2.63 -4.86
N VAL A 57 2.30 -3.00 -4.11
CA VAL A 57 1.04 -3.45 -4.72
C VAL A 57 0.31 -2.32 -5.44
N LEU A 58 0.36 -1.08 -4.95
CA LEU A 58 -0.18 0.09 -5.66
C LEU A 58 0.46 0.26 -7.05
N ARG A 59 1.78 0.05 -7.15
CA ARG A 59 2.48 0.07 -8.44
C ARG A 59 2.00 -1.05 -9.37
N GLU A 60 1.86 -2.28 -8.85
CA GLU A 60 1.39 -3.40 -9.67
C GLU A 60 -0.05 -3.23 -10.12
N ILE A 61 -0.92 -2.69 -9.27
CA ILE A 61 -2.30 -2.31 -9.62
C ILE A 61 -2.31 -1.30 -10.76
N TYR A 62 -1.51 -0.22 -10.64
CA TYR A 62 -1.40 0.81 -11.67
C TYR A 62 -0.96 0.23 -13.02
N GLU A 63 0.12 -0.57 -13.03
CA GLU A 63 0.61 -1.19 -14.26
C GLU A 63 -0.41 -2.16 -14.87
N LEU A 64 -1.11 -2.95 -14.06
CA LEU A 64 -2.15 -3.85 -14.57
C LEU A 64 -3.32 -3.08 -15.19
N ARG A 65 -3.78 -2.00 -14.55
CA ARG A 65 -4.82 -1.13 -15.10
C ARG A 65 -4.39 -0.49 -16.42
N LYS A 66 -3.14 -0.04 -16.50
CA LYS A 66 -2.54 0.55 -17.71
C LYS A 66 -2.47 -0.47 -18.86
N GLU A 67 -2.06 -1.70 -18.58
CA GLU A 67 -2.07 -2.79 -19.55
C GLU A 67 -3.49 -3.16 -20.02
N LEU A 68 -4.48 -3.18 -19.13
CA LEU A 68 -5.89 -3.38 -19.48
C LEU A 68 -6.46 -2.25 -20.34
N CYS A 69 -5.86 -1.06 -20.25
CA CYS A 69 -6.18 0.11 -21.06
C CYS A 69 -5.38 0.20 -22.36
N ASN A 70 -4.53 -0.79 -22.69
CA ASN A 70 -3.61 -0.73 -23.83
C ASN A 70 -2.78 0.57 -23.85
N ASN A 71 -2.36 1.06 -22.68
CA ASN A 71 -1.64 2.33 -22.51
C ASN A 71 -2.41 3.59 -22.94
N ASN A 72 -3.73 3.54 -23.14
CA ASN A 72 -4.53 4.72 -23.45
C ASN A 72 -4.82 5.53 -22.17
N PRO A 73 -4.40 6.80 -22.07
CA PRO A 73 -4.58 7.61 -20.86
C PRO A 73 -6.05 7.91 -20.56
N GLY A 74 -6.89 8.17 -21.58
CA GLY A 74 -8.32 8.45 -21.38
C GLY A 74 -9.12 7.25 -20.85
N CYS A 75 -8.54 6.04 -20.90
CA CYS A 75 -9.12 4.85 -20.29
C CYS A 75 -8.85 4.75 -18.78
N MET A 76 -7.78 5.40 -18.28
CA MET A 76 -7.39 5.37 -16.86
C MET A 76 -8.27 6.27 -15.99
N ASP A 77 -8.68 7.43 -16.53
CA ASP A 77 -9.40 8.50 -15.82
C ASP A 77 -10.93 8.36 -15.86
N ASN A 78 -11.45 7.29 -16.45
CA ASN A 78 -12.90 7.11 -16.59
C ASN A 78 -13.52 6.54 -15.29
N ASP A 79 -13.67 7.42 -14.30
CA ASP A 79 -14.22 7.13 -12.97
C ASP A 79 -15.76 7.01 -12.95
N TYR A 80 -16.45 7.37 -14.04
CA TYR A 80 -17.91 7.20 -14.16
C TYR A 80 -18.36 5.73 -14.02
N VAL A 81 -17.41 4.81 -14.20
CA VAL A 81 -17.57 3.35 -14.08
C VAL A 81 -17.66 2.88 -12.61
N LEU A 82 -17.46 3.74 -11.61
CA LEU A 82 -17.66 3.35 -10.20
C LEU A 82 -19.12 3.46 -9.75
N LEU A 83 -19.89 4.38 -10.32
CA LEU A 83 -21.22 4.76 -9.83
C LEU A 83 -22.38 3.91 -10.38
N GLU A 84 -22.15 3.23 -11.50
CA GLU A 84 -23.20 2.48 -12.20
C GLU A 84 -23.17 0.96 -11.93
N ASN A 85 -22.26 0.45 -11.08
CA ASN A 85 -22.18 -0.98 -10.81
C ASN A 85 -22.82 -1.38 -9.47
N ASN A 86 -23.56 -2.48 -9.48
CA ASN A 86 -24.17 -3.11 -8.30
C ASN A 86 -23.18 -3.98 -7.50
N LEU A 87 -21.87 -3.73 -7.60
CA LEU A 87 -20.85 -4.46 -6.84
C LEU A 87 -20.61 -3.79 -5.49
N GLU A 88 -20.72 -4.58 -4.42
CA GLU A 88 -20.47 -4.16 -3.05
C GLU A 88 -18.98 -4.31 -2.73
N LEU A 89 -18.16 -3.39 -3.26
CA LEU A 89 -16.72 -3.39 -3.02
C LEU A 89 -16.40 -2.87 -1.62
N PRO A 90 -15.37 -3.40 -0.94
CA PRO A 90 -14.95 -2.87 0.36
C PRO A 90 -14.46 -1.42 0.23
N VAL A 91 -15.12 -0.52 0.96
CA VAL A 91 -14.81 0.91 1.02
C VAL A 91 -14.65 1.32 2.48
N ILE A 92 -13.68 2.21 2.75
CA ILE A 92 -13.48 2.84 4.06
C ILE A 92 -14.36 4.10 4.14
N GLN A 93 -15.25 4.14 5.12
CA GLN A 93 -16.17 5.22 5.39
C GLN A 93 -15.70 6.08 6.57
N ILE A 94 -16.38 7.20 6.79
CA ILE A 94 -16.03 8.16 7.85
C ILE A 94 -16.10 7.53 9.25
N ASN A 95 -17.08 6.67 9.49
CA ASN A 95 -17.28 5.98 10.76
C ASN A 95 -16.36 4.78 10.98
N ASP A 96 -15.56 4.38 9.99
CA ASP A 96 -14.61 3.27 10.13
C ASP A 96 -13.32 3.66 10.89
N GLY A 97 -13.21 4.89 11.39
CA GLY A 97 -12.10 5.33 12.23
C GLY A 97 -10.75 5.45 11.52
N CYS A 98 -10.70 5.33 10.20
CA CYS A 98 -9.45 5.43 9.44
C CYS A 98 -9.11 6.84 8.95
N LEU A 99 -10.08 7.74 8.95
CA LEU A 99 -9.90 9.12 8.49
C LEU A 99 -9.42 10.00 9.65
N GLN A 100 -8.74 11.11 9.33
CA GLN A 100 -8.17 12.03 10.33
C GLN A 100 -9.24 12.52 11.32
N THR A 101 -10.43 12.85 10.83
CA THR A 101 -11.57 13.17 11.69
C THR A 101 -12.21 11.87 12.15
N GLY A 102 -12.27 11.67 13.46
CA GLY A 102 -12.81 10.44 14.05
C GLY A 102 -11.82 9.26 14.04
N TYR A 103 -10.52 9.51 13.88
CA TYR A 103 -9.50 8.46 13.87
C TYR A 103 -9.57 7.58 15.12
N ASN A 104 -9.62 6.27 14.90
CA ASN A 104 -9.56 5.24 15.93
C ASN A 104 -8.85 4.01 15.35
N TRP A 105 -7.63 3.73 15.82
CA TRP A 105 -6.81 2.66 15.29
C TRP A 105 -7.45 1.27 15.43
N GLU A 106 -8.12 0.96 16.55
CA GLU A 106 -8.73 -0.36 16.75
C GLU A 106 -9.86 -0.61 15.74
N ILE A 107 -10.74 0.38 15.55
CA ILE A 107 -11.84 0.29 14.59
C ILE A 107 -11.29 0.26 13.16
N CYS A 108 -10.32 1.12 12.86
CA CYS A 108 -9.71 1.18 11.53
C CYS A 108 -9.01 -0.12 11.16
N LEU A 109 -8.25 -0.70 12.10
CA LEU A 109 -7.53 -1.95 11.88
C LEU A 109 -8.50 -3.12 11.62
N LEU A 110 -9.63 -3.17 12.33
CA LEU A 110 -10.69 -4.13 12.04
C LEU A 110 -11.27 -3.95 10.64
N LYS A 111 -11.52 -2.70 10.22
CA LYS A 111 -12.01 -2.39 8.88
C LYS A 111 -11.02 -2.77 7.78
N ILE A 112 -9.75 -2.39 7.94
CA ILE A 112 -8.67 -2.71 7.01
C ILE A 112 -8.57 -4.22 6.86
N THR A 113 -8.49 -4.94 7.98
CA THR A 113 -8.32 -6.39 7.97
C THR A 113 -9.48 -7.08 7.27
N SER A 114 -10.73 -6.73 7.62
CA SER A 114 -11.93 -7.31 7.02
C SER A 114 -12.01 -7.00 5.52
N GLY A 115 -11.76 -5.75 5.12
CA GLY A 115 -11.79 -5.36 3.72
C GLY A 115 -10.72 -6.06 2.87
N LEU A 116 -9.49 -6.23 3.37
CA LEU A 116 -8.44 -6.97 2.65
C LEU A 116 -8.78 -8.46 2.48
N LEU A 117 -9.50 -9.05 3.44
CA LEU A 117 -10.01 -10.42 3.35
C LEU A 117 -11.11 -10.53 2.30
N ASP A 118 -12.05 -9.58 2.27
CA ASP A 118 -13.10 -9.51 1.23
C ASP A 118 -12.49 -9.37 -0.17
N TYR A 119 -11.47 -8.52 -0.32
CA TYR A 119 -10.74 -8.33 -1.59
C TYR A 119 -10.09 -9.62 -2.13
N GLN A 120 -9.82 -10.64 -1.30
CA GLN A 120 -9.28 -11.91 -1.80
C GLN A 120 -10.20 -12.59 -2.81
N ILE A 121 -11.52 -12.49 -2.62
CA ILE A 121 -12.51 -13.11 -3.52
C ILE A 121 -12.53 -12.37 -4.86
N TYR A 122 -12.52 -11.04 -4.82
CA TYR A 122 -12.46 -10.20 -6.01
C TYR A 122 -11.16 -10.42 -6.80
N LEU A 123 -10.02 -10.58 -6.11
CA LEU A 123 -8.73 -10.80 -6.75
C LEU A 123 -8.58 -12.21 -7.34
N GLU A 124 -9.30 -13.20 -6.81
CA GLU A 124 -9.45 -14.51 -7.46
C GLU A 124 -10.19 -14.37 -8.79
N PHE A 125 -11.30 -13.62 -8.81
CA PHE A 125 -11.99 -13.30 -10.07
C PHE A 125 -11.07 -12.58 -11.07
N VAL A 126 -10.35 -11.55 -10.63
CA VAL A 126 -9.38 -10.83 -11.48
C VAL A 126 -8.36 -11.79 -12.07
N THR A 127 -7.71 -12.59 -11.24
CA THR A 127 -6.65 -13.53 -11.66
C THR A 127 -7.15 -14.56 -12.67
N ASN A 128 -8.39 -15.04 -12.50
CA ASN A 128 -8.99 -16.02 -13.39
C ASN A 128 -9.43 -15.43 -14.74
N ASN A 129 -9.69 -14.12 -14.80
CA ASN A 129 -10.33 -13.48 -15.95
C ASN A 129 -9.43 -12.50 -16.72
N VAL A 130 -8.19 -12.24 -16.28
CA VAL A 130 -7.20 -11.53 -17.09
C VAL A 130 -6.55 -12.47 -18.13
N GLN A 131 -6.04 -11.88 -19.21
CA GLN A 131 -5.25 -12.60 -20.22
C GLN A 131 -3.99 -13.21 -19.61
N ASP A 132 -3.49 -14.31 -20.19
CA ASP A 132 -2.36 -15.06 -19.64
C ASP A 132 -1.11 -14.21 -19.41
N ASN A 133 -0.81 -13.28 -20.33
CA ASN A 133 0.32 -12.37 -20.19
C ASN A 133 0.21 -11.36 -19.04
N LYS A 134 -0.95 -11.29 -18.38
CA LYS A 134 -1.23 -10.41 -17.22
C LYS A 134 -1.43 -11.20 -15.92
N LYS A 135 -1.48 -12.55 -15.98
CA LYS A 135 -1.79 -13.40 -14.82
C LYS A 135 -0.74 -13.30 -13.72
N ASP A 136 0.54 -13.20 -14.07
CA ASP A 136 1.60 -13.13 -13.06
C ASP A 136 1.49 -11.84 -12.22
N LYS A 137 1.17 -10.71 -12.87
CA LYS A 137 0.90 -9.45 -12.19
C LYS A 137 -0.33 -9.54 -11.29
N ALA A 138 -1.42 -10.14 -11.78
CA ALA A 138 -2.62 -10.35 -10.95
C ALA A 138 -2.35 -11.25 -9.73
N ARG A 139 -1.54 -12.31 -9.87
CA ARG A 139 -1.11 -13.19 -8.77
C ARG A 139 -0.27 -12.46 -7.74
N VAL A 140 0.64 -11.59 -8.20
CA VAL A 140 1.47 -10.75 -7.33
C VAL A 140 0.60 -9.80 -6.49
N ILE A 141 -0.40 -9.17 -7.11
CA ILE A 141 -1.36 -8.33 -6.39
C ILE A 141 -2.08 -9.18 -5.34
N GLN A 142 -2.67 -10.31 -5.74
CA GLN A 142 -3.40 -11.20 -4.84
C GLN A 142 -2.55 -11.67 -3.64
N SER A 143 -1.32 -12.13 -3.89
CA SER A 143 -0.42 -12.63 -2.84
C SER A 143 0.04 -11.52 -1.90
N THR A 144 0.25 -10.30 -2.41
CA THR A 144 0.63 -9.15 -1.59
C THR A 144 -0.53 -8.71 -0.68
N ILE A 145 -1.75 -8.64 -1.21
CA ILE A 145 -2.96 -8.35 -0.39
C ILE A 145 -3.17 -9.44 0.66
N LYS A 146 -2.93 -10.71 0.31
CA LYS A 146 -3.02 -11.81 1.28
C LYS A 146 -2.01 -11.63 2.41
N THR A 147 -0.77 -11.29 2.08
CA THR A 147 0.28 -11.01 3.06
C THR A 147 -0.10 -9.84 3.97
N LEU A 148 -0.58 -8.73 3.40
CA LEU A 148 -1.06 -7.57 4.17
C LEU A 148 -2.20 -7.96 5.12
N SER A 149 -3.18 -8.74 4.65
CA SER A 149 -4.29 -9.19 5.50
C SER A 149 -3.81 -10.04 6.69
N GLN A 150 -2.77 -10.86 6.50
CA GLN A 150 -2.19 -11.67 7.56
C GLN A 150 -1.43 -10.82 8.58
N ILE A 151 -0.70 -9.79 8.12
CA ILE A 151 0.00 -8.85 8.99
C ILE A 151 -1.01 -8.11 9.87
N PHE A 152 -2.00 -7.45 9.27
CA PHE A 152 -2.99 -6.69 10.04
C PHE A 152 -3.82 -7.57 10.96
N LYS A 153 -4.15 -8.80 10.54
CA LYS A 153 -4.84 -9.78 11.40
C LYS A 153 -4.06 -10.13 12.66
N GLN A 154 -2.74 -10.12 12.63
CA GLN A 154 -1.90 -10.36 13.82
C GLN A 154 -1.92 -9.18 14.80
N GLU A 155 -2.21 -7.97 14.31
CA GLU A 155 -2.27 -6.76 15.12
C GLU A 155 -3.64 -6.56 15.80
N VAL A 156 -4.70 -7.18 15.28
CA VAL A 156 -6.06 -7.06 15.84
C VAL A 156 -6.13 -7.70 17.23
N LYS A 157 -6.58 -6.91 18.21
CA LYS A 157 -6.96 -7.42 19.54
C LYS A 157 -8.36 -8.06 19.47
N GLY A 158 -8.46 -9.33 19.82
CA GLY A 158 -9.73 -10.08 19.70
C GLY A 158 -10.02 -10.45 18.24
N PRO A 159 -9.30 -11.43 17.68
CA PRO A 159 -9.43 -11.81 16.27
C PRO A 159 -10.82 -12.39 15.92
N ASP A 160 -11.61 -12.76 16.92
CA ASP A 160 -13.02 -13.15 16.83
C ASP A 160 -13.93 -12.00 16.33
N LYS A 161 -13.49 -10.75 16.49
CA LYS A 161 -14.19 -9.57 15.96
C LYS A 161 -14.01 -9.40 14.44
N ILE A 162 -13.06 -10.10 13.83
CA ILE A 162 -12.82 -10.02 12.38
C ILE A 162 -13.88 -10.85 11.68
N VAL A 163 -14.72 -10.18 10.90
CA VAL A 163 -15.66 -10.87 10.01
C VAL A 163 -14.87 -11.39 8.80
N THR A 164 -14.88 -12.70 8.62
CA THR A 164 -14.27 -13.35 7.43
C THR A 164 -15.38 -13.74 6.46
N PRO A 165 -15.16 -13.64 5.14
CA PRO A 165 -16.12 -14.13 4.17
C PRO A 165 -16.41 -15.62 4.37
N SER A 166 -17.69 -15.98 4.46
CA SER A 166 -18.08 -17.39 4.49
C SER A 166 -17.87 -18.03 3.10
N PRO A 167 -17.63 -19.36 3.01
CA PRO A 167 -17.56 -20.06 1.73
C PRO A 167 -18.81 -19.85 0.87
N THR A 168 -19.99 -19.77 1.50
CA THR A 168 -21.25 -19.49 0.82
C THR A 168 -21.31 -18.08 0.25
N SER A 169 -20.93 -17.06 1.04
CA SER A 169 -20.85 -15.67 0.58
C SER A 169 -19.86 -15.52 -0.58
N LYS A 170 -18.73 -16.23 -0.50
CA LYS A 170 -17.76 -16.31 -1.60
C LYS A 170 -18.38 -16.89 -2.87
N ALA A 171 -19.06 -18.02 -2.77
CA ALA A 171 -19.68 -18.69 -3.92
C ALA A 171 -20.73 -17.80 -4.60
N ILE A 172 -21.60 -17.16 -3.81
CA ILE A 172 -22.63 -16.24 -4.31
C ILE A 172 -22.00 -15.04 -5.02
N LEU A 173 -20.96 -14.45 -4.43
CA LEU A 173 -20.26 -13.32 -5.04
C LEU A 173 -19.55 -13.72 -6.34
N MET A 174 -18.91 -14.89 -6.37
CA MET A 174 -18.25 -15.38 -7.59
C MET A 174 -19.26 -15.65 -8.70
N GLU A 175 -20.39 -16.29 -8.39
CA GLU A 175 -21.49 -16.50 -9.33
C GLU A 175 -21.99 -15.17 -9.90
N LYS A 176 -22.22 -14.16 -9.03
CA LYS A 176 -22.63 -12.81 -9.44
C LYS A 176 -21.61 -12.17 -10.38
N LEU A 177 -20.31 -12.27 -10.08
CA LEU A 177 -19.22 -11.72 -10.91
C LEU A 177 -19.11 -12.42 -12.26
N GLU A 178 -19.29 -13.74 -12.31
CA GLU A 178 -19.19 -14.55 -13.52
C GLU A 178 -20.43 -14.44 -14.42
N SER A 179 -21.61 -14.28 -13.83
CA SER A 179 -22.89 -14.20 -14.55
C SER A 179 -23.25 -12.79 -15.01
N GLN A 180 -22.54 -11.75 -14.56
CA GLN A 180 -22.87 -10.36 -14.89
C GLN A 180 -22.67 -10.09 -16.39
N LYS A 181 -23.78 -9.83 -17.10
CA LYS A 181 -23.79 -9.53 -18.55
C LYS A 181 -23.79 -8.04 -18.87
N GLU A 182 -24.18 -7.21 -17.91
CA GLU A 182 -24.30 -5.76 -18.11
C GLU A 182 -22.95 -5.15 -18.50
N TRP A 183 -21.84 -5.67 -17.96
CA TRP A 183 -20.52 -5.06 -18.06
C TRP A 183 -19.50 -6.03 -18.67
N PRO A 184 -18.67 -5.58 -19.63
CA PRO A 184 -17.53 -6.37 -20.07
C PRO A 184 -16.62 -6.70 -18.89
N ARG A 185 -16.13 -7.95 -18.80
CA ARG A 185 -15.24 -8.42 -17.73
C ARG A 185 -14.06 -7.48 -17.47
N THR A 186 -13.46 -6.94 -18.53
CA THR A 186 -12.37 -5.96 -18.43
C THR A 186 -12.78 -4.70 -17.66
N LYS A 187 -14.02 -4.21 -17.83
CA LYS A 187 -14.52 -3.07 -17.03
C LYS A 187 -14.67 -3.45 -15.56
N THR A 188 -15.23 -4.62 -15.27
CA THR A 188 -15.36 -5.14 -13.88
C THR A 188 -13.99 -5.30 -13.20
N ILE A 189 -13.01 -5.86 -13.90
CA ILE A 189 -11.63 -5.99 -13.38
C ILE A 189 -11.04 -4.62 -13.08
N LYS A 190 -11.15 -3.66 -14.01
CA LYS A 190 -10.64 -2.30 -13.79
C LYS A 190 -11.30 -1.63 -12.58
N LEU A 191 -12.61 -1.83 -12.42
CA LEU A 191 -13.38 -1.31 -11.29
C LEU A 191 -12.86 -1.86 -9.96
N ILE A 192 -12.70 -3.19 -9.86
CA ILE A 192 -12.13 -3.85 -8.67
C ILE A 192 -10.74 -3.29 -8.34
N LEU A 193 -9.88 -3.15 -9.35
CA LEU A 193 -8.51 -2.65 -9.17
C LEU A 193 -8.50 -1.19 -8.69
N LYS A 194 -9.36 -0.34 -9.24
CA LYS A 194 -9.50 1.07 -8.82
C LYS A 194 -10.00 1.19 -7.38
N ALA A 195 -11.03 0.43 -7.00
CA ALA A 195 -11.54 0.43 -5.63
C ALA A 195 -10.48 -0.08 -4.63
N LEU A 196 -9.73 -1.12 -5.00
CA LEU A 196 -8.62 -1.63 -4.19
C LEU A 196 -7.51 -0.59 -4.01
N GLU A 197 -7.16 0.14 -5.08
CA GLU A 197 -6.20 1.25 -5.02
C GLU A 197 -6.62 2.30 -4.00
N GLU A 198 -7.86 2.77 -4.06
CA GLU A 198 -8.42 3.77 -3.14
C GLU A 198 -8.43 3.27 -1.69
N PHE A 199 -8.83 2.01 -1.48
CA PHE A 199 -8.81 1.36 -0.19
C PHE A 199 -7.39 1.32 0.41
N LEU A 200 -6.39 0.97 -0.41
CA LEU A 200 -4.98 0.87 0.00
C LEU A 200 -4.36 2.24 0.26
N GLU A 201 -4.72 3.27 -0.49
CA GLU A 201 -4.26 4.64 -0.21
C GLU A 201 -4.70 5.11 1.17
N VAL A 202 -5.97 4.87 1.51
CA VAL A 202 -6.48 5.21 2.84
C VAL A 202 -5.81 4.36 3.93
N THR A 203 -5.62 3.06 3.67
CA THR A 203 -4.85 2.15 4.55
C THR A 203 -3.43 2.66 4.81
N MET A 204 -2.72 3.11 3.77
CA MET A 204 -1.39 3.68 3.90
C MET A 204 -1.39 4.98 4.72
N ARG A 205 -2.41 5.83 4.55
CA ARG A 205 -2.54 7.07 5.32
C ARG A 205 -2.87 6.82 6.79
N SER A 206 -3.70 5.82 7.11
CA SER A 206 -4.08 5.51 8.49
C SER A 206 -2.93 4.87 9.27
N THR A 207 -2.18 3.95 8.67
CA THR A 207 -1.01 3.30 9.30
C THR A 207 0.11 4.28 9.68
N ARG A 208 0.20 5.45 9.03
CA ARG A 208 1.16 6.51 9.38
C ARG A 208 0.74 7.35 10.59
N GLN A 209 -0.52 7.26 11.01
CA GLN A 209 -1.07 7.98 12.16
C GLN A 209 -0.96 7.19 13.47
N ASN A 210 -0.60 5.90 13.40
CA ASN A 210 -0.35 5.02 14.54
C ASN A 210 1.14 5.03 14.94
#